data_AF-A0A5E7AGV5-F1
#
_entry.id   AF-A0A5E7AGV5-F1
#
_cell.length_a   1.000
_cell.length_b   1.000
_cell.length_c   1.000
_cell.angle_alpha   90.00
_cell.angle_beta   90.00
_cell.angle_gamma   90.00
#
_symmetry.space_group_name_H-M   'P 1'
#
loop_
_entity.id
_entity.type
_entity.pdbx_description
1 polymer ?
#
loop_
_entity_poly.entity_id
_entity_poly.type
_entity_poly.pdbx_seq_one_letter_code
_entity_poly.pdbx_strand_id
1 'polypeptide(L)'
;MESPTHSLPSLFKQLGLPDDPESIDKFIATHSPLKPELHLADAFFWTKSQAQFLRDEILDDADWAEVVDQLDVMMRKGRGV
;
A
#
# COMPACT_ATOMS: atom_id res chain seq x y z
N MET A 1 -11.59 -4.76 -22.17
CA MET A 1 -10.25 -4.47 -21.61
C MET A 1 -10.52 -3.53 -20.46
N GLU A 2 -10.64 -4.07 -19.27
CA GLU A 2 -10.94 -3.26 -18.09
C GLU A 2 -9.62 -2.65 -17.60
N SER A 3 -9.56 -1.33 -17.54
CA SER A 3 -8.46 -0.60 -16.94
C SER A 3 -8.32 -1.05 -15.47
N PRO A 4 -7.11 -1.13 -14.89
CA PRO A 4 -6.99 -1.35 -13.45
C PRO A 4 -7.82 -0.29 -12.75
N THR A 5 -8.86 -0.73 -12.04
CA THR A 5 -9.96 0.13 -11.58
C THR A 5 -9.46 1.20 -10.60
N HIS A 6 -8.32 0.94 -9.96
CA HIS A 6 -7.66 1.82 -9.02
C HIS A 6 -6.16 1.89 -9.29
N SER A 7 -5.55 3.02 -8.92
CA SER A 7 -4.11 3.27 -9.06
C SER A 7 -3.47 3.53 -7.70
N LEU A 8 -2.16 3.31 -7.59
CA LEU A 8 -1.41 3.55 -6.36
C LEU A 8 -1.54 4.99 -5.82
N PRO A 9 -1.49 6.06 -6.66
CA PRO A 9 -1.86 7.40 -6.23
C PRO A 9 -3.26 7.48 -5.59
N SER A 10 -4.25 6.84 -6.20
CA SER A 10 -5.61 6.83 -5.66
C SER A 10 -5.69 6.15 -4.29
N LEU A 11 -4.91 5.10 -4.06
CA LEU A 11 -4.81 4.43 -2.76
C LEU A 11 -4.18 5.36 -1.71
N PHE A 12 -3.09 6.04 -2.05
CA PHE A 12 -2.44 7.00 -1.14
C PHE A 12 -3.39 8.13 -0.77
N LYS A 13 -4.13 8.66 -1.75
CA LYS A 13 -5.16 9.67 -1.50
C LYS A 13 -6.25 9.17 -0.55
N GLN A 14 -6.71 7.92 -0.70
CA GLN A 14 -7.69 7.30 0.18
C GLN A 14 -7.15 7.11 1.60
N LEU A 15 -5.86 6.80 1.74
CA LEU A 15 -5.16 6.70 3.02
C LEU A 15 -4.84 8.08 3.63
N GLY A 16 -5.12 9.18 2.93
CA GLY A 16 -4.77 10.54 3.39
C GLY A 16 -3.28 10.84 3.32
N LEU A 17 -2.55 10.15 2.44
CA LEU A 17 -1.14 10.38 2.14
C LEU A 17 -0.98 11.20 0.84
N PRO A 18 0.18 11.85 0.64
CA PRO A 18 0.47 12.50 -0.64
C PRO A 18 0.50 11.48 -1.79
N ASP A 19 -0.26 11.76 -2.86
CA ASP A 19 -0.46 10.85 -3.98
C ASP A 19 0.44 11.12 -5.20
N ASP A 20 1.35 12.10 -5.09
CA ASP A 20 2.33 12.36 -6.14
C ASP A 20 3.43 11.26 -6.22
N PRO A 21 3.95 10.97 -7.44
CA PRO A 21 4.91 9.88 -7.65
C PRO A 21 6.17 9.99 -6.77
N GLU A 22 6.66 11.21 -6.53
CA GLU A 22 7.86 11.45 -5.72
C GLU A 22 7.62 11.10 -4.24
N SER A 23 6.46 11.49 -3.69
CA SER A 23 6.12 11.16 -2.30
C SER A 23 5.86 9.68 -2.10
N ILE A 24 5.22 9.01 -3.06
CA ILE A 24 4.98 7.56 -3.02
C ILE A 24 6.32 6.80 -3.04
N ASP A 25 7.21 7.15 -3.98
CA ASP A 25 8.54 6.53 -4.06
C ASP A 25 9.33 6.74 -2.76
N LYS A 26 9.28 7.95 -2.20
CA LYS A 26 9.92 8.27 -0.92
C LYS A 26 9.32 7.48 0.23
N PHE A 27 8.00 7.31 0.28
CA PHE A 27 7.33 6.52 1.30
C PHE A 27 7.79 5.06 1.25
N ILE A 28 7.76 4.45 0.05
CA ILE A 28 8.22 3.07 -0.15
C ILE A 28 9.69 2.95 0.25
N ALA A 29 10.57 3.85 -0.20
CA ALA A 29 11.99 3.83 0.15
C ALA A 29 12.27 4.00 1.65
N THR A 30 11.40 4.73 2.37
CA THR A 30 11.56 4.99 3.82
C THR A 30 11.09 3.82 4.67
N HIS A 31 10.03 3.14 4.24
CA HIS A 31 9.35 2.10 5.03
C HIS A 31 9.67 0.67 4.58
N SER A 32 10.33 0.52 3.42
CA SER A 32 10.85 -0.74 2.92
C SER A 32 12.24 -1.07 3.50
N PRO A 33 12.64 -2.36 3.58
CA PRO A 33 11.83 -3.55 3.32
C PRO A 33 10.91 -3.89 4.49
N LEU A 34 9.65 -4.19 4.17
CA LEU A 34 8.69 -4.75 5.12
C LEU A 34 9.13 -6.17 5.49
N LYS A 35 9.11 -6.50 6.79
CA LYS A 35 9.47 -7.84 7.26
C LYS A 35 8.49 -8.87 6.66
N PRO A 36 8.98 -10.06 6.26
CA PRO A 36 8.14 -11.08 5.63
C PRO A 36 6.98 -11.54 6.53
N GLU A 37 7.20 -11.54 7.86
CA GLU A 37 6.22 -11.95 8.87
C GLU A 37 5.17 -10.88 9.21
N LEU A 38 5.34 -9.64 8.71
CA LEU A 38 4.44 -8.53 9.00
C LEU A 38 3.47 -8.33 7.82
N HIS A 39 2.17 -8.33 8.08
CA HIS A 39 1.18 -7.94 7.06
C HIS A 39 1.27 -6.44 6.79
N LEU A 40 0.97 -6.02 5.55
CA LEU A 40 0.96 -4.59 5.20
C LEU A 40 0.09 -3.77 6.16
N ALA A 41 -1.12 -4.24 6.46
CA ALA A 41 -2.05 -3.57 7.38
C ALA A 41 -1.55 -3.48 8.83
N ASP A 42 -0.67 -4.40 9.26
CA ASP A 42 -0.13 -4.43 10.62
C ASP A 42 1.15 -3.57 10.76
N ALA A 43 1.57 -2.88 9.70
CA ALA A 43 2.78 -2.09 9.71
C ALA A 43 2.68 -0.83 10.59
N PHE A 44 3.75 -0.52 11.33
CA PHE A 44 3.78 0.53 12.35
C PHE A 44 3.68 1.96 11.81
N PHE A 45 3.84 2.15 10.50
CA PHE A 45 3.73 3.45 9.85
C PHE A 45 2.29 3.83 9.51
N TRP A 46 1.33 2.91 9.67
CA TRP A 46 -0.09 3.20 9.52
C TRP A 46 -0.70 3.70 10.82
N THR A 47 -1.64 4.63 10.69
CA THR A 47 -2.61 4.93 11.74
C THR A 47 -3.63 3.80 11.85
N LYS A 48 -4.36 3.73 12.97
CA LYS A 48 -5.41 2.71 13.19
C LYS A 48 -6.43 2.67 12.05
N SER A 49 -6.85 3.83 11.54
CA SER A 49 -7.84 3.92 10.47
C SER A 49 -7.29 3.44 9.13
N GLN A 50 -6.04 3.78 8.80
CA GLN A 50 -5.37 3.30 7.58
C GLN A 50 -5.15 1.79 7.62
N ALA A 51 -4.66 1.28 8.75
CA ALA A 51 -4.46 -0.15 8.98
C ALA A 51 -5.78 -0.93 8.84
N GLN A 52 -6.87 -0.42 9.42
CA GLN A 52 -8.18 -1.05 9.30
C GLN A 52 -8.68 -1.07 7.86
N PHE A 53 -8.60 0.07 7.15
CA PHE A 53 -8.96 0.12 5.73
C PHE A 53 -8.18 -0.91 4.91
N LEU A 54 -6.85 -0.94 5.03
CA LEU A 54 -6.01 -1.91 4.32
C LEU A 54 -6.37 -3.36 4.67
N ARG A 55 -6.72 -3.62 5.94
CA ARG A 55 -7.10 -4.95 6.39
C ARG A 55 -8.43 -5.39 5.78
N ASP A 56 -9.42 -4.51 5.77
CA ASP A 56 -10.75 -4.78 5.21
C ASP A 56 -10.61 -5.04 3.70
N GLU A 57 -9.83 -4.23 2.98
CA GLU A 57 -9.61 -4.40 1.54
C GLU A 57 -8.88 -5.72 1.19
N ILE A 58 -7.96 -6.18 2.04
CA ILE A 58 -7.26 -7.46 1.87
C ILE A 58 -8.17 -8.66 2.16
N LEU A 59 -9.06 -8.55 3.15
CA LEU A 59 -9.88 -9.68 3.61
C LEU A 59 -11.11 -9.93 2.74
N ASP A 60 -11.71 -8.87 2.19
CA ASP A 60 -12.99 -8.95 1.47
C ASP A 60 -12.84 -9.04 -0.06
N ASP A 61 -11.62 -9.25 -0.59
CA ASP A 61 -11.34 -9.20 -2.04
C ASP A 61 -11.99 -7.96 -2.69
N ALA A 62 -11.85 -6.83 -1.99
CA ALA A 62 -12.57 -5.62 -2.28
C ALA A 62 -11.94 -4.87 -3.47
N ASP A 63 -12.57 -3.76 -3.87
CA ASP A 63 -12.17 -3.00 -5.07
C ASP A 63 -10.70 -2.56 -5.05
N TRP A 64 -10.07 -2.39 -3.87
CA TRP A 64 -8.66 -1.99 -3.76
C TRP A 64 -7.67 -3.16 -3.60
N ALA A 65 -8.13 -4.40 -3.51
CA ALA A 65 -7.29 -5.56 -3.19
C ALA A 65 -6.05 -5.66 -4.10
N GLU A 66 -6.21 -5.45 -5.42
CA GLU A 66 -5.10 -5.51 -6.39
C GLU A 66 -4.03 -4.42 -6.13
N VAL A 67 -4.45 -3.20 -5.82
CA VAL A 67 -3.52 -2.08 -5.57
C VAL A 67 -2.85 -2.21 -4.20
N VAL A 68 -3.58 -2.76 -3.22
CA VAL A 68 -3.03 -3.05 -1.88
C VAL A 68 -1.99 -4.17 -1.96
N ASP A 69 -2.25 -5.22 -2.74
CA ASP A 69 -1.26 -6.28 -3.01
C ASP A 69 -0.03 -5.73 -3.75
N GLN A 70 -0.24 -4.87 -4.75
CA GLN A 70 0.86 -4.18 -5.44
C GLN A 70 1.73 -3.39 -4.45
N LEU A 71 1.12 -2.64 -3.53
CA LEU A 71 1.82 -1.93 -2.47
C LEU A 71 2.61 -2.88 -1.56
N ASP A 72 2.01 -3.97 -1.09
CA ASP A 72 2.67 -4.96 -0.25
C ASP A 72 3.91 -5.57 -0.94
N VAL A 73 3.79 -5.94 -2.22
CA VAL A 73 4.90 -6.46 -3.03
C VAL A 73 6.02 -5.42 -3.16
N MET A 74 5.71 -4.16 -3.45
CA MET A 74 6.73 -3.10 -3.54
C MET A 74 7.44 -2.87 -2.21
N MET A 75 6.69 -2.90 -1.10
CA MET A 75 7.22 -2.70 0.25
C MET A 75 8.11 -3.87 0.70
N ARG A 76 7.84 -5.10 0.24
CA ARG A 76 8.67 -6.28 0.53
C ARG A 76 9.92 -6.36 -0.34
N LYS A 77 9.80 -6.07 -1.63
CA LYS A 77 10.94 -6.07 -2.55
C LYS A 77 11.92 -4.93 -2.23
N GLY A 78 11.38 -3.77 -1.86
CA GLY A 78 12.12 -2.54 -1.71
C GLY A 78 12.83 -2.07 -2.97
N ARG A 79 13.60 -0.98 -2.84
CA ARG A 79 14.65 -0.66 -3.81
C ARG A 79 15.76 -1.70 -3.69
N GLY A 80 15.50 -2.90 -4.19
CA GLY A 80 16.53 -3.87 -4.51
C GLY A 80 17.34 -3.35 -5.70
N VAL A 81 18.65 -3.21 -5.49
CA VAL A 81 19.71 -3.14 -6.51
C VAL A 81 19.52 -4.21 -7.58
#